data_AF-A0AB73BY25-F1
#
_entry.id   AF-A0AB73BY25-F1
#
_cell.length_a   1.000
_cell.length_b   1.000
_cell.length_c   1.000
_cell.angle_alpha   90.00
_cell.angle_beta   90.00
_cell.angle_gamma   90.00
#
_symmetry.space_group_name_H-M   'P 1'
#
loop_
_entity.id
_entity.type
_entity.pdbx_description
1 polymer ?
#
loop_
_entity_poly.entity_id
_entity_poly.type
_entity_poly.pdbx_seq_one_letter_code
_entity_poly.pdbx_strand_id
1 'polypeptide(L)'
;MIKNKGRIIKEIKFKETNYEKKKCPYCGYVTINNTDEVIVDICEVCYWQYDEVSEEKPNEIIGPNRVSLNTARKNYKLFGASEECFKI
;
A
#
# COMPACT_ATOMS: atom_id res chain seq x y z
N MET A 1 25.05 -8.87 51.76
CA MET A 1 24.67 -9.94 50.79
C MET A 1 23.16 -10.01 50.69
N ILE A 2 22.58 -9.41 49.67
CA ILE A 2 21.25 -9.79 49.16
C ILE A 2 21.43 -9.93 47.64
N LYS A 3 21.49 -11.17 47.17
CA LYS A 3 21.57 -11.50 45.75
C LYS A 3 20.16 -11.36 45.18
N ASN A 4 19.86 -10.25 44.53
CA ASN A 4 18.58 -10.13 43.82
C ASN A 4 18.71 -10.85 42.47
N LYS A 5 18.11 -12.03 42.42
CA LYS A 5 18.03 -12.91 41.26
C LYS A 5 17.13 -12.29 40.20
N GLY A 6 17.64 -12.18 38.98
CA GLY A 6 16.87 -12.36 37.75
C GLY A 6 15.82 -11.31 37.43
N ARG A 7 16.14 -10.46 36.46
CA ARG A 7 15.18 -10.13 35.40
C ARG A 7 15.89 -10.38 34.09
N ILE A 8 15.60 -11.53 33.48
CA ILE A 8 15.97 -11.80 32.08
C ILE A 8 15.13 -10.81 31.26
N ILE A 9 15.69 -9.63 31.02
CA ILE A 9 15.27 -8.80 29.90
C ILE A 9 15.65 -9.60 28.67
N LYS A 10 14.71 -10.42 28.16
CA LYS A 10 14.81 -10.92 26.78
C LYS A 10 14.94 -9.67 25.93
N GLU A 11 16.08 -9.50 25.28
CA GLU A 11 16.28 -8.47 24.28
C GLU A 11 15.09 -8.52 23.32
N ILE A 12 14.22 -7.52 23.39
CA ILE A 12 13.24 -7.29 22.34
C ILE A 12 14.10 -6.87 21.16
N LYS A 13 14.45 -7.82 20.30
CA LYS A 13 15.02 -7.52 18.99
C LYS A 13 13.92 -6.79 18.21
N PHE A 14 13.94 -5.47 18.25
CA PHE A 14 13.23 -4.67 17.26
C PHE A 14 13.83 -5.11 15.91
N LYS A 15 13.05 -5.83 15.10
CA LYS A 15 13.39 -6.01 13.70
C LYS A 15 13.41 -4.59 13.12
N GLU A 16 14.57 -4.12 12.70
CA GLU A 16 14.65 -2.99 11.78
C GLU A 16 13.78 -3.36 10.58
N THR A 17 12.58 -2.80 10.50
CA THR A 17 11.69 -3.01 9.37
C THR A 17 12.31 -2.25 8.21
N ASN A 18 12.99 -2.96 7.31
CA ASN A 18 13.33 -2.39 6.01
C ASN A 18 12.00 -2.08 5.31
N TYR A 19 11.61 -0.80 5.32
CA TYR A 19 10.43 -0.31 4.60
C TYR A 19 10.71 -0.38 3.09
N GLU A 20 10.46 -1.55 2.51
CA GLU A 20 10.51 -1.69 1.06
C GLU A 20 9.22 -1.11 0.48
N LYS A 21 9.34 -0.04 -0.29
CA LYS A 21 8.23 0.55 -1.04
C LYS A 21 8.33 0.17 -2.50
N LYS A 22 7.18 -0.09 -3.13
CA LYS A 22 7.06 -0.29 -4.57
C LYS A 22 6.29 0.84 -5.25
N LYS A 23 6.42 0.90 -6.58
CA LYS A 23 5.67 1.83 -7.42
C LYS A 23 4.20 1.48 -7.36
N CYS A 24 3.36 2.49 -7.18
CA CYS A 24 1.93 2.35 -7.37
C CYS A 24 1.66 1.99 -8.85
N PRO A 25 0.94 0.90 -9.14
CA PRO A 25 0.63 0.48 -10.52
C PRO A 25 -0.31 1.47 -11.24
N TYR A 26 -0.76 2.48 -10.50
CA TYR A 26 -1.70 3.49 -10.91
C TYR A 26 -1.04 4.78 -11.40
N CYS A 27 -0.39 5.51 -10.50
CA CYS A 27 0.24 6.81 -10.78
C CYS A 27 1.76 6.70 -10.98
N GLY A 28 2.38 5.55 -10.69
CA GLY A 28 3.82 5.30 -10.85
C GLY A 28 4.70 5.80 -9.71
N TYR A 29 4.17 6.55 -8.74
CA TYR A 29 4.93 7.01 -7.57
C TYR A 29 5.20 5.88 -6.57
N VAL A 30 6.38 5.90 -5.94
CA VAL A 30 6.81 4.91 -4.94
C VAL A 30 6.11 5.21 -3.62
N THR A 31 4.96 4.57 -3.40
CA THR A 31 4.03 4.89 -2.30
C THR A 31 3.47 3.67 -1.59
N ILE A 32 3.58 2.48 -2.20
CA ILE A 32 2.95 1.26 -1.68
C ILE A 32 3.96 0.52 -0.81
N ASN A 33 3.63 0.29 0.47
CA ASN A 33 4.41 -0.56 1.35
C ASN A 33 4.36 -2.01 0.86
N ASN A 34 5.53 -2.62 0.70
CA ASN A 34 5.71 -3.96 0.17
C ASN A 34 6.28 -4.92 1.23
N THR A 35 6.23 -4.54 2.52
CA THR A 35 6.71 -5.38 3.62
C THR A 35 5.71 -6.44 4.07
N ASP A 36 4.43 -6.23 3.75
CA ASP A 36 3.33 -7.06 4.26
C ASP A 36 2.98 -8.17 3.27
N GLU A 37 2.59 -9.34 3.78
CA GLU A 37 2.12 -10.47 2.96
C GLU A 37 0.85 -10.12 2.18
N VAL A 38 0.00 -9.25 2.74
CA VAL A 38 -1.21 -8.72 2.12
C VAL A 38 -1.13 -7.21 2.14
N ILE A 39 -1.10 -6.61 0.95
CA ILE A 39 -0.92 -5.17 0.79
C ILE A 39 -2.28 -4.55 0.51
N VAL A 40 -2.70 -3.61 1.36
CA VAL A 40 -3.97 -2.88 1.26
C VAL A 40 -3.77 -1.37 1.30
N ASP A 41 -2.56 -0.92 1.03
CA ASP A 41 -2.16 0.48 1.08
C ASP A 41 -2.95 1.35 0.10
N ILE A 42 -3.34 2.53 0.57
CA ILE A 42 -3.91 3.57 -0.27
C ILE A 42 -2.79 4.52 -0.69
N CYS A 43 -2.61 4.69 -2.00
CA CYS A 43 -1.61 5.61 -2.53
C CYS A 43 -1.96 7.06 -2.16
N GLU A 44 -1.08 7.73 -1.42
CA GLU A 44 -1.27 9.13 -0.98
C GLU A 44 -1.31 10.16 -2.12
N VAL A 45 -0.88 9.78 -3.33
CA VAL A 45 -0.86 10.67 -4.51
C VAL A 45 -2.17 10.60 -5.29
N CYS A 46 -2.72 9.41 -5.47
CA CYS A 46 -3.85 9.18 -6.39
C CYS A 46 -5.09 8.58 -5.72
N TYR A 47 -4.97 8.27 -4.43
CA TYR A 47 -6.01 7.69 -3.58
C TYR A 47 -6.53 6.33 -4.05
N TRP A 48 -5.79 5.64 -4.93
CA TRP A 48 -6.08 4.25 -5.31
C TRP A 48 -5.62 3.29 -4.21
N GLN A 49 -6.49 2.35 -3.81
CA GLN A 49 -6.09 1.26 -2.94
C GLN A 49 -5.42 0.14 -3.75
N TYR A 50 -4.19 -0.19 -3.39
CA TYR A 50 -3.46 -1.31 -3.98
C TYR A 50 -4.22 -2.61 -3.72
N ASP A 51 -4.26 -3.45 -4.75
CA ASP A 51 -4.83 -4.78 -4.72
C ASP A 51 -4.14 -5.60 -5.82
N GLU A 52 -3.54 -6.73 -5.42
CA GLU A 52 -2.75 -7.58 -6.34
C GLU A 52 -3.62 -8.22 -7.42
N VAL A 53 -4.85 -8.63 -7.07
CA VAL A 53 -5.82 -9.22 -8.02
C VAL A 53 -6.23 -8.20 -9.09
N SER A 54 -6.28 -6.92 -8.75
CA SER A 54 -6.54 -5.84 -9.70
C SER A 54 -5.43 -5.71 -10.74
N GLU A 55 -4.18 -6.06 -10.42
CA GLU A 55 -3.09 -6.09 -11.40
C GLU A 55 -3.22 -7.28 -12.36
N GLU A 56 -3.64 -8.45 -11.85
CA GLU A 56 -3.90 -9.65 -12.65
C GLU A 56 -5.14 -9.47 -13.57
N LYS A 57 -6.14 -8.73 -13.09
CA LYS A 57 -7.44 -8.53 -13.75
C LYS A 57 -7.75 -7.04 -13.98
N PRO A 58 -6.95 -6.34 -14.79
CA PRO A 58 -6.95 -4.88 -14.83
C PRO A 58 -8.21 -4.24 -15.44
N ASN A 59 -9.11 -5.04 -16.00
CA ASN A 59 -10.39 -4.57 -16.55
C ASN A 59 -11.58 -4.91 -15.64
N GLU A 60 -11.39 -5.69 -14.59
CA GLU A 60 -12.43 -5.99 -13.60
C GLU A 60 -12.42 -4.93 -12.48
N ILE A 61 -13.57 -4.76 -11.82
CA ILE A 61 -13.70 -3.93 -10.62
C ILE A 61 -13.48 -4.86 -9.44
N ILE A 62 -12.40 -4.63 -8.70
CA ILE A 62 -11.92 -5.52 -7.64
C ILE A 62 -11.75 -4.73 -6.34
N GLY A 63 -12.08 -5.37 -5.22
CA GLY A 63 -11.90 -4.81 -3.89
C GLY A 63 -12.79 -3.57 -3.65
N PRO A 64 -12.29 -2.56 -2.91
CA PRO A 64 -13.05 -1.36 -2.57
C PRO A 64 -13.05 -0.28 -3.66
N ASN A 65 -12.27 -0.48 -4.74
CA ASN A 65 -12.20 0.46 -5.84
C ASN A 65 -13.50 0.42 -6.67
N ARG A 66 -14.02 1.56 -7.12
CA ARG A 66 -15.31 1.65 -7.84
C ARG A 66 -15.18 1.56 -9.36
N VAL A 67 -13.96 1.58 -9.88
CA VAL A 67 -13.63 1.45 -11.30
C VAL A 67 -12.56 0.38 -11.46
N SER A 68 -12.29 -0.08 -12.68
CA SER A 68 -11.19 -1.01 -12.94
C SER A 68 -9.83 -0.31 -12.98
N LEU A 69 -8.74 -1.06 -12.79
CA LEU A 69 -7.38 -0.51 -12.82
C LEU A 69 -7.09 0.24 -14.14
N ASN A 70 -7.51 -0.29 -15.29
CA ASN A 70 -7.33 0.36 -16.58
C ASN A 70 -8.22 1.59 -16.77
N THR A 71 -9.47 1.58 -16.26
CA THR A 71 -10.33 2.76 -16.30
C THR A 71 -9.73 3.87 -15.46
N ALA A 72 -9.30 3.54 -14.25
CA ALA A 72 -8.63 4.49 -13.41
C ALA A 72 -7.36 5.01 -14.13
N ARG A 73 -6.47 4.16 -14.68
CA ARG A 73 -5.24 4.64 -15.36
C ARG A 73 -5.51 5.68 -16.47
N LYS A 74 -6.67 5.58 -17.13
CA LYS A 74 -7.16 6.60 -18.07
C LYS A 74 -7.60 7.87 -17.34
N ASN A 75 -8.40 7.75 -16.30
CA ASN A 75 -8.84 8.85 -15.44
C ASN A 75 -7.68 9.69 -14.90
N TYR A 76 -6.60 9.05 -14.41
CA TYR A 76 -5.42 9.78 -13.93
C TYR A 76 -4.78 10.65 -15.03
N LYS A 77 -4.71 10.14 -16.25
CA LYS A 77 -4.19 10.91 -17.40
C LYS A 77 -5.10 12.06 -17.80
N LEU A 78 -6.40 11.94 -17.54
CA LEU A 78 -7.41 12.96 -17.89
C LEU A 78 -7.52 14.06 -16.84
N PHE A 79 -7.52 13.72 -15.56
CA PHE A 79 -7.81 14.67 -14.47
C PHE A 79 -7.04 14.41 -13.17
N GLY A 80 -5.99 13.57 -13.18
CA GLY A 80 -5.08 13.41 -12.04
C GLY A 80 -5.61 12.57 -10.88
N ALA A 81 -6.77 11.91 -11.02
CA ALA A 81 -7.36 11.09 -9.95
C ALA A 81 -7.94 9.76 -10.47
N SER A 82 -8.30 8.86 -9.54
CA SER A 82 -8.96 7.56 -9.81
C SER A 82 -10.38 7.68 -10.30
N GLU A 83 -11.13 8.61 -9.72
CA GLU A 83 -12.53 8.88 -10.02
C GLU A 83 -12.73 10.39 -10.08
N GLU A 84 -13.74 10.83 -10.83
CA GLU A 84 -13.98 12.26 -11.03
C GLU A 84 -14.31 13.00 -9.72
N CYS A 85 -14.90 12.30 -8.74
CA CYS A 85 -15.16 12.86 -7.41
C CYS A 85 -13.90 13.17 -6.59
N PHE A 86 -12.74 12.65 -7.01
CA PHE A 86 -11.43 12.89 -6.40
C PHE A 86 -10.55 13.84 -7.23
N LYS A 87 -11.10 14.49 -8.28
CA LYS A 87 -10.35 15.48 -9.06
C LYS A 87 -9.79 16.58 -8.14
N ILE A 88 -8.53 16.93 -8.37
CA ILE A 88 -7.82 18.00 -7.65
C ILE A 88 -8.12 19.34 -8.30
#